data_AF-A0A1V4UWM1-F1
#
_entry.id   AF-A0A1V4UWM1-F1
#
_cell.length_a   1.000
_cell.length_b   1.000
_cell.length_c   1.000
_cell.angle_alpha   90.00
_cell.angle_beta   90.00
_cell.angle_gamma   90.00
#
_symmetry.space_group_name_H-M   'P 1'
#
loop_
_entity.id
_entity.type
_entity.pdbx_description
1 polymer ?
#
loop_
_entity_poly.entity_id
_entity_poly.type
_entity_poly.pdbx_seq_one_letter_code
_entity_poly.pdbx_strand_id
1 'polypeptide(L)' 'MRKDDQIRLRHMLDAACEARAFANGCTRTSLDLDRMLVLSLVKEIEIIGEAANQGI' A
#
# COMPACT_ATOMS: atom_id res chain seq x y z
N MET A 1 -13.45 -15.74 11.12
CA MET A 1 -13.35 -14.72 10.07
C MET A 1 -14.29 -15.09 8.95
N ARG A 2 -15.12 -14.14 8.49
CA ARG A 2 -15.87 -14.32 7.25
C ARG A 2 -14.87 -14.34 6.08
N LYS A 3 -15.19 -15.04 4.99
CA LYS A 3 -14.30 -15.12 3.81
C LYS A 3 -13.90 -13.73 3.31
N ASP A 4 -14.78 -12.75 3.45
CA ASP A 4 -14.54 -11.37 3.06
C ASP A 4 -13.45 -10.69 3.91
N ASP A 5 -13.35 -11.02 5.20
CA ASP A 5 -12.28 -10.51 6.07
C ASP A 5 -10.90 -11.00 5.58
N GLN A 6 -10.83 -12.26 5.13
CA GLN A 6 -9.58 -12.85 4.64
C GLN A 6 -9.12 -12.18 3.35
N ILE A 7 -10.05 -11.86 2.45
CA ILE A 7 -9.76 -11.15 1.19
C ILE A 7 -9.25 -9.74 1.49
N ARG A 8 -9.94 -8.98 2.33
CA ARG A 8 -9.53 -7.61 2.70
C ARG A 8 -8.17 -7.59 3.39
N LEU A 9 -7.92 -8.50 4.34
CA LEU A 9 -6.62 -8.62 5.01
C LEU A 9 -5.51 -9.01 4.05
N ARG A 10 -5.80 -9.86 3.06
CA ARG A 10 -4.84 -10.21 2.00
C ARG A 10 -4.48 -8.99 1.16
N HIS A 11 -5.47 -8.23 0.70
CA HIS A 11 -5.25 -7.02 -0.10
C HIS A 11 -4.41 -5.99 0.65
N MET A 12 -4.72 -5.74 1.93
CA MET A 12 -3.92 -4.83 2.77
C MET A 12 -2.49 -5.34 2.95
N LEU A 13 -2.30 -6.64 3.16
CA LEU A 13 -0.97 -7.24 3.33
C LEU A 13 -0.13 -7.15 2.06
N ASP A 14 -0.72 -7.45 0.92
CA ASP A 14 -0.04 -7.46 -0.38
C ASP A 14 0.41 -6.02 -0.73
N ALA A 15 -0.50 -5.05 -0.61
CA ALA A 15 -0.19 -3.63 -0.83
C ALA A 15 0.88 -3.09 0.13
N ALA A 16 0.83 -3.47 1.41
CA ALA A 16 1.86 -3.09 2.37
C ALA A 16 3.24 -3.70 2.03
N CYS A 17 3.26 -4.92 1.50
CA CYS A 17 4.50 -5.56 1.07
C CYS A 17 5.08 -4.89 -0.19
N GLU A 18 4.24 -4.51 -1.15
CA GLU A 18 4.66 -3.77 -2.34
C GLU A 18 5.17 -2.37 -1.98
N ALA A 19 4.45 -1.63 -1.13
CA ALA A 19 4.89 -0.32 -0.64
C ALA A 19 6.28 -0.40 0.03
N ARG A 20 6.50 -1.45 0.84
CA ARG A 20 7.81 -1.70 1.47
C ARG A 20 8.89 -2.03 0.44
N ALA A 21 8.56 -2.79 -0.60
CA ALA A 21 9.49 -3.10 -1.68
C ALA A 21 9.87 -1.86 -2.49
N PHE A 22 8.90 -0.99 -2.82
CA PHE A 22 9.14 0.27 -3.52
C PHE A 22 9.96 1.24 -2.68
N ALA A 23 9.71 1.32 -1.37
CA ALA A 23 10.46 2.18 -0.47
C ALA A 23 11.85 1.64 -0.09
N ASN A 24 12.17 0.39 -0.45
CA ASN A 24 13.42 -0.24 -0.05
C ASN A 24 14.62 0.46 -0.73
N GLY A 25 15.56 0.96 0.09
CA GLY A 25 16.71 1.72 -0.41
C GLY A 25 16.38 3.15 -0.86
N CYS A 26 15.12 3.60 -0.74
CA CYS A 26 14.76 4.98 -1.00
C CYS A 26 15.22 5.88 0.14
N THR A 27 15.66 7.08 -0.23
CA THR A 27 16.00 8.14 0.72
C THR A 27 14.90 9.19 0.72
N ARG A 28 14.97 10.15 1.65
CA ARG A 28 14.06 11.30 1.62
C ARG A 28 14.13 12.05 0.29
N THR A 29 15.35 12.24 -0.23
CA THR A 29 15.58 12.89 -1.53
C THR A 29 14.94 12.11 -2.69
N SER A 30 14.89 10.77 -2.61
CA SER A 30 14.19 9.94 -3.60
C SER A 30 12.70 10.30 -3.67
N LEU A 31 12.06 10.56 -2.52
CA LEU A 31 10.66 11.00 -2.48
C LEU A 31 10.46 12.42 -3.02
N ASP A 32 11.46 13.28 -2.92
CA ASP A 32 11.38 14.66 -3.42
C ASP A 32 11.64 14.73 -4.95
N LEU A 33 12.43 13.81 -5.50
CA LEU A 33 12.86 13.81 -6.91
C LEU A 33 12.13 12.81 -7.81
N ASP A 34 11.63 11.70 -7.26
CA ASP A 34 10.95 10.66 -8.02
C ASP A 34 9.43 10.72 -7.79
N ARG A 35 8.75 11.41 -8.70
CA ARG A 35 7.29 11.54 -8.65
C ARG A 35 6.57 10.22 -8.84
N MET A 36 7.14 9.29 -9.61
CA MET A 36 6.55 7.97 -9.82
C MET A 36 6.59 7.16 -8.52
N LEU A 37 7.72 7.15 -7.81
CA LEU A 37 7.84 6.51 -6.50
C LEU A 37 6.77 7.02 -5.53
N VAL A 38 6.59 8.34 -5.45
CA VAL A 38 5.57 8.94 -4.57
C VAL A 38 4.17 8.50 -4.97
N LEU A 39 3.84 8.53 -6.26
CA LEU A 39 2.51 8.12 -6.74
C LEU A 39 2.25 6.63 -6.49
N SER A 40 3.25 5.77 -6.69
CA SER A 40 3.13 4.34 -6.38
C SER A 40 2.88 4.11 -4.90
N LEU A 41 3.66 4.76 -4.01
CA LEU A 41 3.47 4.63 -2.56
C LEU A 41 2.10 5.15 -2.10
N VAL A 42 1.62 6.26 -2.68
CA VAL A 42 0.27 6.78 -2.41
C VAL A 42 -0.79 5.77 -2.84
N LYS A 43 -0.62 5.12 -4.00
CA LYS A 43 -1.58 4.13 -4.49
C LYS A 43 -1.64 2.90 -3.59
N GLU A 44 -0.52 2.40 -3.09
CA GLU A 44 -0.52 1.27 -2.15
C GLU A 44 -1.24 1.63 -0.83
N ILE A 45 -1.04 2.85 -0.33
CA ILE A 45 -1.75 3.34 0.87
C ILE A 45 -3.27 3.47 0.61
N GLU A 46 -3.67 3.90 -0.59
CA GLU A 46 -5.07 3.97 -1.01
C GLU A 46 -5.71 2.57 -1.03
N ILE A 47 -5.04 1.57 -1.61
CA ILE A 47 -5.51 0.17 -1.64
C ILE A 47 -5.71 -0.37 -0.22
N ILE A 48 -4.77 -0.06 0.70
CA ILE A 48 -4.90 -0.43 2.11
C ILE A 48 -6.15 0.22 2.72
N GLY A 49 -6.36 1.52 2.48
CA GLY A 49 -7.52 2.26 3.00
C GLY A 49 -8.86 1.74 2.45
N GLU A 50 -8.93 1.46 1.15
CA GLU A 50 -10.12 0.88 0.51
C GLU A 50 -10.44 -0.50 1.08
N ALA A 51 -9.44 -1.38 1.19
CA ALA A 51 -9.60 -2.71 1.76
C ALA A 51 -9.97 -2.66 3.26
N ALA A 52 -9.49 -1.68 4.02
CA ALA A 52 -9.90 -1.49 5.41
C ALA A 52 -11.37 -1.05 5.54
N ASN A 53 -11.86 -0.23 4.59
CA ASN A 53 -13.20 0.35 4.64
C ASN A 53 -14.31 -0.59 4.14
N GLN A 54 -13.98 -1.63 3.36
CA GLN A 54 -14.92 -2.64 2.84
C GLN A 54 -15.57 -3.56 3.91
N GLY A 55 -15.52 -3.18 5.20
CA GLY A 55 -16.07 -3.95 6.32
C GLY A 55 -16.99 -3.17 7.28
N ILE A 56 -17.34 -1.92 6.96
CA ILE A 56 -18.31 -1.09 7.71
C ILE A 56 -19.70 -1.23 7.09
#